data_AF-A0A817ULS6-F1
#
_entry.id   AF-A0A817ULS6-F1
#
_cell.length_a   1.000
_cell.length_b   1.000
_cell.length_c   1.000
_cell.angle_alpha   90.00
_cell.angle_beta   90.00
_cell.angle_gamma   90.00
#
_symmetry.space_group_name_H-M   'P 1'
#
loop_
_entity.id
_entity.type
_entity.pdbx_description
1 polymer ?
#
loop_
_entity_poly.entity_id
_entity_poly.type
_entity_poly.pdbx_seq_one_letter_code
_entity_poly.pdbx_strand_id
1 'polypeptide(L)'
;LLALNATQFKLVYDSIMWALKHTMRTISELGLEILQIMLRKFQTCDPQAAQTFYQIYYLETMQHIFAVVAECSHTSGLTAHSQILANLFVIVEQGLIKVPLASEVQDPSQNLLYVQQFMANLLKTAFPHLQDNQIKVIIEGFVTLDQDIAGFKEHLRDFLVQIREATGNDTADLYLEDREQTLKRAAEEKRKVQMSVPGILNPHEIPEDMQD
;
A
#
# COMPACT_ATOMS: atom_id res chain seq x y z
N LEU A 1 2.84 18.85 -14.75
CA LEU A 1 3.60 18.15 -13.69
C LEU A 1 5.08 18.00 -14.06
N LEU A 2 5.42 17.33 -15.17
CA LEU A 2 6.82 17.04 -15.52
C LEU A 2 7.67 18.25 -15.98
N ALA A 3 7.04 19.37 -16.33
CA ALA A 3 7.73 20.63 -16.69
C ALA A 3 7.94 21.57 -15.48
N LEU A 4 7.46 21.20 -14.30
CA LEU A 4 7.63 21.99 -13.08
C LEU A 4 9.02 21.74 -12.50
N ASN A 5 9.62 22.77 -11.89
CA ASN A 5 10.81 22.54 -11.08
C ASN A 5 10.44 21.82 -9.76
N ALA A 6 11.44 21.29 -9.05
CA ALA A 6 11.23 20.50 -7.84
C ALA A 6 10.41 21.25 -6.76
N THR A 7 10.67 22.54 -6.55
CA THR A 7 9.96 23.36 -5.56
C THR A 7 8.49 23.54 -5.93
N GLN A 8 8.19 23.82 -7.20
CA GLN A 8 6.83 23.95 -7.70
C GLN A 8 6.08 22.61 -7.62
N PHE A 9 6.75 21.51 -7.97
CA PHE A 9 6.15 20.18 -7.86
C PHE A 9 5.82 19.84 -6.41
N LYS A 10 6.75 20.12 -5.47
CA LYS A 10 6.49 19.93 -4.04
C LYS A 10 5.26 20.71 -3.57
N LEU A 11 5.08 21.96 -4.01
CA LEU A 11 3.90 22.73 -3.64
C LEU A 11 2.59 22.08 -4.13
N VAL A 12 2.60 21.55 -5.36
CA VAL A 12 1.45 20.80 -5.90
C VAL A 12 1.20 19.55 -5.08
N TYR A 13 2.25 18.77 -4.79
CA TYR A 13 2.14 17.57 -3.97
C TYR A 13 1.60 17.87 -2.57
N ASP A 14 2.16 18.87 -1.87
CA ASP A 14 1.74 19.29 -0.54
C ASP A 14 0.26 19.75 -0.54
N SER A 15 -0.19 20.43 -1.61
CA SER A 15 -1.60 20.84 -1.76
C SER A 15 -2.56 19.65 -1.89
N ILE A 16 -2.12 18.57 -2.55
CA ILE A 16 -2.89 17.32 -2.65
C ILE A 16 -2.95 16.67 -1.27
N MET A 17 -1.80 16.54 -0.58
CA MET A 17 -1.76 15.96 0.77
C MET A 17 -2.62 16.72 1.77
N TRP A 18 -2.68 18.05 1.65
CA TRP A 18 -3.59 18.88 2.42
C TRP A 18 -5.06 18.62 2.08
N ALA A 19 -5.41 18.54 0.80
CA ALA A 19 -6.78 18.27 0.36
C ALA A 19 -7.29 16.92 0.88
N LEU A 20 -6.45 15.89 0.90
CA LEU A 20 -6.80 14.57 1.44
C LEU A 20 -7.27 14.62 2.89
N LYS A 21 -6.66 15.49 3.70
CA LYS A 21 -6.95 15.68 5.14
C LYS A 21 -8.10 16.66 5.41
N HIS A 22 -8.74 17.16 4.36
CA HIS A 22 -9.76 18.19 4.51
C HIS A 22 -11.06 17.63 5.11
N THR A 23 -11.69 18.38 6.01
CA THR A 23 -12.94 17.98 6.68
C THR A 23 -14.15 18.00 5.75
N MET A 24 -14.15 18.88 4.75
CA MET A 24 -15.16 18.86 3.69
C MET A 24 -14.93 17.68 2.74
N ARG A 25 -15.88 16.75 2.75
CA ARG A 25 -15.88 15.53 1.94
C ARG A 25 -15.54 15.74 0.47
N THR A 26 -16.16 16.73 -0.18
CA THR A 26 -15.95 17.00 -1.61
C THR A 26 -14.50 17.39 -1.94
N ILE A 27 -13.82 18.09 -1.02
CA ILE A 27 -12.41 18.48 -1.18
C ILE A 27 -11.51 17.26 -0.99
N SER A 28 -11.80 16.42 0.01
CA SER A 28 -11.06 15.17 0.23
C SER A 28 -11.22 14.19 -0.93
N GLU A 29 -12.44 14.01 -1.45
CA GLU A 29 -12.72 13.18 -2.64
C GLU A 29 -11.97 13.68 -3.87
N LEU A 30 -11.95 15.00 -4.11
CA LEU A 30 -11.16 15.59 -5.19
C LEU A 30 -9.66 15.38 -5.00
N GLY A 31 -9.16 15.49 -3.77
CA GLY A 31 -7.76 15.19 -3.44
C GLY A 31 -7.38 13.75 -3.79
N LEU A 32 -8.26 12.79 -3.48
CA LEU A 32 -8.06 11.37 -3.80
C LEU A 32 -8.05 11.14 -5.31
N GLU A 33 -8.97 11.76 -6.06
CA GLU A 33 -9.02 11.67 -7.52
C GLU A 33 -7.74 12.23 -8.16
N ILE A 34 -7.29 13.42 -7.73
CA ILE A 34 -6.08 14.04 -8.24
C ILE A 34 -4.85 13.17 -7.93
N LEU A 35 -4.76 12.59 -6.73
CA LEU A 35 -3.67 11.67 -6.39
C LEU A 35 -3.68 10.42 -7.28
N GLN A 36 -4.84 9.81 -7.51
CA GLN A 36 -4.94 8.66 -8.43
C GLN A 36 -4.49 9.01 -9.85
N ILE A 37 -4.83 10.21 -10.34
CA ILE A 37 -4.35 10.70 -11.63
C ILE A 37 -2.83 10.89 -11.61
N MET A 38 -2.28 11.50 -10.55
CA MET A 38 -0.84 11.71 -10.40
C MET A 38 -0.08 10.38 -10.43
N LEU A 39 -0.49 9.39 -9.64
CA LEU A 39 0.15 8.07 -9.59
C LEU A 39 0.14 7.37 -10.95
N ARG A 40 -1.01 7.36 -11.65
CA ARG A 40 -1.10 6.79 -13.02
C ARG A 40 -0.21 7.51 -14.02
N LYS A 41 -0.08 8.83 -13.90
CA LYS A 41 0.82 9.60 -14.77
C LYS A 41 2.28 9.23 -14.55
N PHE A 42 2.71 9.01 -13.30
CA PHE A 42 4.08 8.59 -13.02
C PHE A 42 4.39 7.15 -13.45
N GLN A 43 3.40 6.26 -13.54
CA GLN A 43 3.60 4.91 -14.10
C GLN A 43 3.84 4.91 -15.62
N THR A 44 3.47 5.97 -16.33
CA THR A 44 3.54 6.07 -17.80
C THR A 44 4.47 7.16 -18.30
N CYS A 45 5.10 7.92 -17.39
CA CYS A 45 6.00 9.00 -17.76
C CYS A 45 7.43 8.51 -18.02
N ASP A 46 8.34 9.47 -18.20
CA ASP A 46 9.76 9.19 -18.26
C ASP A 46 10.23 8.35 -17.04
N PRO A 47 10.91 7.21 -17.25
CA PRO A 47 11.31 6.32 -16.16
C PRO A 47 12.17 7.00 -15.09
N GLN A 48 13.06 7.92 -15.46
CA GLN A 48 13.92 8.61 -14.49
C GLN A 48 13.09 9.56 -13.61
N ALA A 49 12.14 10.26 -14.21
CA ALA A 49 11.19 11.09 -13.45
C ALA A 49 10.31 10.25 -12.51
N ALA A 50 9.86 9.07 -12.93
CA ALA A 50 9.10 8.14 -12.09
C ALA A 50 9.93 7.65 -10.89
N GLN A 51 11.18 7.23 -11.11
CA GLN A 51 12.07 6.79 -10.03
C GLN A 51 12.34 7.92 -9.03
N THR A 52 12.57 9.14 -9.52
CA THR A 52 12.76 10.32 -8.65
C THR A 52 11.50 10.59 -7.82
N PHE A 53 10.31 10.48 -8.43
CA PHE A 53 9.05 10.62 -7.70
C PHE A 53 8.89 9.55 -6.62
N TYR A 54 9.16 8.27 -6.92
CA TYR A 54 9.07 7.20 -5.93
C TYR A 54 10.04 7.41 -4.77
N GLN A 55 11.29 7.76 -5.05
CA GLN A 55 12.30 7.99 -4.02
C GLN A 55 11.91 9.09 -3.03
N ILE A 56 11.27 10.16 -3.51
CA ILE A 56 10.94 11.33 -2.68
C ILE A 56 9.58 11.17 -1.99
N TYR A 57 8.57 10.67 -2.71
CA TYR A 57 7.17 10.81 -2.30
C TYR A 57 6.45 9.50 -1.98
N TYR A 58 7.02 8.32 -2.29
CA TYR A 58 6.30 7.05 -2.15
C TYR A 58 5.92 6.75 -0.69
N LEU A 59 6.90 6.75 0.22
CA LEU A 59 6.67 6.46 1.64
C LEU A 59 5.78 7.53 2.29
N GLU A 60 6.00 8.80 1.93
CA GLU A 60 5.20 9.91 2.43
C GLU A 60 3.74 9.79 1.97
N THR A 61 3.50 9.44 0.71
CA THR A 61 2.14 9.22 0.18
C THR A 61 1.45 8.08 0.92
N MET A 62 2.15 6.95 1.10
CA MET A 62 1.62 5.79 1.82
C MET A 62 1.24 6.17 3.26
N GLN A 63 2.11 6.88 3.97
CA GLN A 63 1.85 7.37 5.32
C GLN A 63 0.63 8.31 5.38
N HIS A 64 0.53 9.30 4.49
CA HIS A 64 -0.62 10.23 4.49
C HIS A 64 -1.94 9.50 4.26
N ILE A 65 -1.98 8.53 3.34
CA ILE A 65 -3.21 7.76 3.07
C ILE A 65 -3.58 6.90 4.27
N PHE A 66 -2.64 6.19 4.90
CA PHE A 66 -2.93 5.41 6.10
C PHE A 66 -3.41 6.27 7.27
N ALA A 67 -2.80 7.45 7.48
CA ALA A 67 -3.24 8.39 8.51
C ALA A 67 -4.68 8.86 8.26
N VAL A 68 -5.02 9.28 7.04
CA VAL A 68 -6.38 9.69 6.68
C VAL A 68 -7.37 8.55 6.87
N VAL A 69 -7.02 7.33 6.45
CA VAL A 69 -7.89 6.16 6.60
C VAL A 69 -8.16 5.85 8.07
N ALA A 70 -7.12 5.85 8.92
CA ALA A 70 -7.26 5.61 10.35
C ALA A 70 -8.13 6.66 11.07
N GLU A 71 -8.02 7.93 10.67
CA GLU A 71 -8.79 9.03 11.25
C GLU A 71 -10.22 9.12 10.72
N CYS A 72 -10.50 8.59 9.53
CA CYS A 72 -11.81 8.75 8.89
C CYS A 72 -12.88 7.83 9.51
N SER A 73 -13.95 8.44 10.02
CA SER A 73 -15.20 7.76 10.39
C SER A 73 -16.14 7.51 9.19
N HIS A 74 -15.82 8.05 8.02
CA HIS A 74 -16.68 8.03 6.84
C HIS A 74 -16.29 6.89 5.89
N THR A 75 -17.20 5.92 5.76
CA THR A 75 -17.11 4.78 4.82
C THR A 75 -17.04 5.21 3.35
N SER A 76 -17.40 6.46 3.03
CA SER A 76 -17.60 6.93 1.66
C SER A 76 -16.32 7.16 0.84
N GLY A 77 -15.14 7.26 1.47
CA GLY A 77 -13.85 7.35 0.76
C GLY A 77 -13.12 6.01 0.61
N LEU A 78 -13.61 4.95 1.26
CA LEU A 78 -12.82 3.74 1.49
C LEU A 78 -12.44 3.02 0.19
N THR A 79 -13.30 3.04 -0.82
CA THR A 79 -12.99 2.46 -2.13
C THR A 79 -11.80 3.17 -2.78
N ALA A 80 -11.77 4.50 -2.78
CA ALA A 80 -10.69 5.26 -3.38
C ALA A 80 -9.38 5.10 -2.60
N HIS A 81 -9.43 5.06 -1.27
CA HIS A 81 -8.27 4.74 -0.43
C HIS A 81 -7.74 3.33 -0.71
N SER A 82 -8.62 2.34 -0.80
CA SER A 82 -8.26 0.95 -1.11
C SER A 82 -7.55 0.85 -2.45
N GLN A 83 -8.07 1.51 -3.49
CA GLN A 83 -7.45 1.56 -4.81
C GLN A 83 -6.06 2.22 -4.79
N ILE A 84 -5.88 3.31 -4.05
CA ILE A 84 -4.59 4.00 -3.95
C ILE A 84 -3.58 3.12 -3.22
N LEU A 85 -3.93 2.58 -2.05
CA LEU A 85 -3.04 1.73 -1.26
C LEU A 85 -2.68 0.45 -2.00
N ALA A 86 -3.66 -0.23 -2.59
CA ALA A 86 -3.45 -1.42 -3.42
C ALA A 86 -2.48 -1.11 -4.57
N ASN A 87 -2.67 0.00 -5.29
CA ASN A 87 -1.74 0.40 -6.35
C ASN A 87 -0.31 0.67 -5.83
N LEU A 88 -0.16 1.28 -4.64
CA LEU A 88 1.17 1.48 -4.05
C LEU A 88 1.83 0.12 -3.74
N PHE A 89 1.11 -0.82 -3.14
CA PHE A 89 1.63 -2.17 -2.88
C PHE A 89 2.01 -2.91 -4.17
N VAL A 90 1.18 -2.84 -5.21
CA VAL A 90 1.51 -3.41 -6.53
C VAL A 90 2.80 -2.80 -7.10
N ILE A 91 2.98 -1.47 -7.00
CA ILE A 91 4.17 -0.78 -7.52
C ILE A 91 5.46 -1.30 -6.86
N VAL A 92 5.45 -1.50 -5.54
CA VAL A 92 6.64 -1.98 -4.83
C VAL A 92 6.83 -3.48 -4.97
N GLU A 93 5.76 -4.28 -4.94
CA GLU A 93 5.83 -5.74 -5.03
C GLU A 93 6.34 -6.19 -6.41
N GLN A 94 5.88 -5.56 -7.49
CA GLN A 94 6.37 -5.83 -8.84
C GLN A 94 7.78 -5.27 -9.10
N GLY A 95 8.42 -4.68 -8.09
CA GLY A 95 9.74 -4.11 -8.20
C GLY A 95 9.83 -2.96 -9.21
N LEU A 96 8.75 -2.17 -9.40
CA LEU A 96 8.77 -1.02 -10.32
C LEU A 96 9.64 0.13 -9.79
N ILE A 97 9.89 0.14 -8.48
CA ILE A 97 10.81 1.06 -7.81
C ILE A 97 12.22 0.47 -7.90
N LYS A 98 13.02 1.02 -8.83
CA LYS A 98 14.40 0.61 -9.16
C LYS A 98 15.46 1.41 -8.40
N VAL A 99 15.05 2.25 -7.46
CA VAL A 99 15.92 3.05 -6.59
C VAL A 99 15.65 2.69 -5.12
N PRO A 100 16.64 2.79 -4.23
CA PRO A 100 16.43 2.58 -2.81
C PRO A 100 15.44 3.60 -2.23
N LEU A 101 14.46 3.12 -1.46
CA LEU A 101 13.47 3.98 -0.79
C LEU A 101 13.99 4.68 0.47
N ALA A 102 15.08 4.17 1.06
CA ALA A 102 15.74 4.74 2.22
C ALA A 102 17.24 4.47 2.18
N SER A 103 18.00 5.24 2.97
CA SER A 103 19.46 5.11 3.05
C SER A 103 19.92 3.74 3.56
N GLU A 104 19.12 3.07 4.40
CA GLU A 104 19.41 1.70 4.85
C GLU A 104 19.17 0.61 3.80
N VAL A 105 18.47 0.91 2.70
CA VAL A 105 18.20 -0.05 1.62
C VAL A 105 19.40 -0.08 0.69
N GLN A 106 20.11 -1.21 0.63
CA GLN A 106 21.29 -1.37 -0.21
C GLN A 106 20.94 -1.77 -1.65
N ASP A 107 19.90 -2.59 -1.79
CA ASP A 107 19.41 -3.08 -3.08
C ASP A 107 17.90 -2.76 -3.22
N PRO A 108 17.45 -2.11 -4.31
CA PRO A 108 16.04 -1.91 -4.61
C PRO A 108 15.17 -3.16 -4.54
N SER A 109 15.72 -4.37 -4.71
CA SER A 109 15.00 -5.63 -4.49
C SER A 109 14.43 -5.78 -3.07
N GLN A 110 15.04 -5.09 -2.09
CA GLN A 110 14.63 -5.07 -0.69
C GLN A 110 13.55 -4.02 -0.39
N ASN A 111 13.11 -3.23 -1.37
CA ASN A 111 12.12 -2.17 -1.16
C ASN A 111 10.80 -2.71 -0.59
N LEU A 112 10.32 -3.87 -1.03
CA LEU A 112 9.09 -4.47 -0.48
C LEU A 112 9.24 -4.78 1.01
N LEU A 113 10.32 -5.47 1.38
CA LEU A 113 10.63 -5.78 2.78
C LEU A 113 10.74 -4.50 3.62
N TYR A 114 11.41 -3.49 3.09
CA TYR A 114 11.53 -2.19 3.74
C TYR A 114 10.18 -1.52 3.99
N VAL A 115 9.29 -1.51 2.99
CA VAL A 115 7.94 -0.95 3.11
C VAL A 115 7.13 -1.69 4.16
N GLN A 116 7.21 -3.03 4.22
CA GLN A 116 6.54 -3.82 5.25
C GLN A 116 7.05 -3.45 6.65
N GLN A 117 8.36 -3.30 6.84
CA GLN A 117 8.95 -2.90 8.12
C GLN A 117 8.59 -1.47 8.52
N PHE A 118 8.65 -0.53 7.57
CA PHE A 118 8.24 0.86 7.74
C PHE A 118 6.78 0.93 8.21
N MET A 119 5.89 0.21 7.54
CA MET A 119 4.48 0.13 7.91
C MET A 119 4.25 -0.51 9.27
N ALA A 120 4.99 -1.57 9.61
CA ALA A 120 4.90 -2.21 10.93
C ALA A 120 5.27 -1.24 12.04
N ASN A 121 6.36 -0.48 11.86
CA ASN A 121 6.80 0.52 12.83
C ASN A 121 5.78 1.67 12.95
N LEU A 122 5.21 2.12 11.82
CA LEU A 122 4.16 3.13 11.79
C LEU A 122 2.94 2.68 12.62
N LEU A 123 2.42 1.48 12.36
CA LEU A 123 1.25 0.93 13.06
C LEU A 123 1.54 0.69 14.54
N LYS A 124 2.71 0.14 14.89
CA LYS A 124 3.10 -0.08 16.29
C LYS A 124 3.20 1.22 17.09
N THR A 125 3.67 2.29 16.45
CA THR A 125 3.76 3.62 17.08
C THR A 125 2.38 4.26 17.23
N ALA A 126 1.53 4.17 16.20
CA ALA A 126 0.20 4.79 16.19
C ALA A 126 -0.83 4.03 17.06
N PHE A 127 -0.71 2.70 17.13
CA PHE A 127 -1.66 1.81 17.80
C PHE A 127 -0.92 0.81 18.72
N PRO A 128 -0.38 1.26 19.87
CA PRO A 128 0.45 0.42 20.74
C PRO A 128 -0.25 -0.80 21.35
N HIS A 129 -1.58 -0.87 21.21
CA HIS A 129 -2.40 -2.00 21.67
C HIS A 129 -2.44 -3.15 20.65
N LEU A 130 -2.06 -2.92 19.39
CA LEU A 130 -1.94 -3.99 18.42
C LEU A 130 -0.74 -4.87 18.74
N GLN A 131 -0.94 -6.18 18.72
CA GLN A 131 0.12 -7.15 18.92
C GLN A 131 0.99 -7.28 17.67
N ASP A 132 2.26 -7.69 17.83
CA ASP A 132 3.19 -7.84 16.71
C ASP A 132 2.68 -8.83 15.65
N ASN A 133 2.01 -9.91 16.06
CA ASN A 133 1.42 -10.85 15.11
C ASN A 133 0.24 -10.24 14.34
N GLN A 134 -0.62 -9.46 15.00
CA GLN A 134 -1.71 -8.75 14.33
C GLN A 134 -1.17 -7.79 13.27
N ILE A 135 -0.16 -6.99 13.61
CA ILE A 135 0.49 -6.05 12.68
C ILE A 135 1.06 -6.80 11.47
N LYS A 136 1.72 -7.94 11.69
CA LYS A 136 2.26 -8.77 10.61
C LYS A 136 1.15 -9.25 9.66
N VAL A 137 0.07 -9.83 10.19
CA VAL A 137 -1.07 -10.33 9.40
C VAL A 137 -1.77 -9.19 8.65
N ILE A 138 -1.90 -8.01 9.27
CA ILE A 138 -2.46 -6.82 8.62
C ILE A 138 -1.62 -6.44 7.39
N ILE A 139 -0.30 -6.36 7.53
CA ILE A 139 0.60 -5.94 6.44
C ILE A 139 0.68 -6.99 5.34
N GLU A 140 0.78 -8.27 5.72
CA GLU A 140 0.77 -9.40 4.78
C GLU A 140 -0.52 -9.42 3.96
N GLY A 141 -1.67 -9.14 4.57
CA GLY A 141 -2.93 -9.06 3.85
C GLY A 141 -3.01 -7.89 2.87
N PHE A 142 -2.40 -6.73 3.17
CA PHE A 142 -2.35 -5.64 2.20
C PHE A 142 -1.50 -5.99 0.98
N VAL A 143 -0.38 -6.69 1.16
CA VAL A 143 0.42 -7.18 0.02
C VAL A 143 -0.35 -8.26 -0.73
N THR A 144 -0.95 -9.22 -0.03
CA THR A 144 -1.65 -10.36 -0.64
C THR A 144 -2.89 -9.95 -1.44
N LEU A 145 -3.60 -8.92 -1.01
CA LEU A 145 -4.88 -8.51 -1.60
C LEU A 145 -4.75 -7.30 -2.54
N ASP A 146 -3.54 -6.82 -2.81
CA ASP A 146 -3.28 -5.62 -3.64
C ASP A 146 -3.82 -5.70 -5.09
N GLN A 147 -4.15 -6.89 -5.58
CA GLN A 147 -4.76 -7.14 -6.88
C GLN A 147 -6.26 -7.46 -6.80
N ASP A 148 -6.81 -7.66 -5.60
CA ASP A 148 -8.24 -7.82 -5.33
C ASP A 148 -8.77 -6.62 -4.52
N ILE A 149 -9.28 -5.61 -5.23
CA ILE A 149 -9.80 -4.39 -4.58
C ILE A 149 -10.98 -4.69 -3.65
N ALA A 150 -11.78 -5.72 -3.91
CA ALA A 150 -12.88 -6.08 -3.02
C ALA A 150 -12.33 -6.63 -1.70
N GLY A 151 -11.46 -7.65 -1.78
CA GLY A 151 -10.77 -8.22 -0.62
C GLY A 151 -9.93 -7.21 0.14
N PHE A 152 -9.15 -6.38 -0.56
CA PHE A 152 -8.34 -5.32 0.06
C PHE A 152 -9.21 -4.35 0.87
N LYS A 153 -10.35 -3.94 0.32
CA LYS A 153 -11.27 -3.02 0.97
C LYS A 153 -11.90 -3.65 2.22
N GLU A 154 -12.29 -4.94 2.18
CA GLU A 154 -12.77 -5.63 3.38
C GLU A 154 -11.66 -5.76 4.42
N HIS A 155 -10.45 -6.16 4.02
CA HIS A 155 -9.28 -6.26 4.91
C HIS A 155 -8.97 -4.91 5.58
N LEU A 156 -9.10 -3.80 4.83
CA LEU A 156 -8.96 -2.44 5.35
C LEU A 156 -10.06 -2.07 6.35
N ARG A 157 -11.31 -2.51 6.15
CA ARG A 157 -12.40 -2.30 7.13
C ARG A 157 -12.12 -3.03 8.43
N ASP A 158 -11.70 -4.29 8.34
CA ASP A 158 -11.38 -5.07 9.52
C ASP A 158 -10.23 -4.44 10.31
N PHE A 159 -9.21 -3.95 9.61
CA PHE A 159 -8.13 -3.18 10.23
C PHE A 159 -8.68 -1.96 10.98
N LEU A 160 -9.59 -1.20 10.37
CA LEU A 160 -10.22 -0.04 11.02
C LEU A 160 -11.05 -0.40 12.25
N VAL A 161 -11.66 -1.59 12.27
CA VAL A 161 -12.36 -2.10 13.45
C VAL A 161 -11.35 -2.46 14.54
N GLN A 162 -10.30 -3.20 14.19
CA GLN A 162 -9.25 -3.63 15.14
C GLN A 162 -8.57 -2.45 15.85
N ILE A 163 -8.26 -1.36 15.14
CA ILE A 163 -7.64 -0.17 15.78
C ILE A 163 -8.60 0.64 16.67
N ARG A 164 -9.92 0.40 16.57
CA ARG A 164 -10.95 1.08 17.38
C ARG A 164 -11.37 0.25 18.58
N GLU A 165 -11.36 -1.07 18.46
CA GLU A 165 -11.68 -2.00 19.53
C GLU A 165 -10.47 -2.17 20.46
N ALA A 166 -10.30 -1.21 21.39
CA ALA A 166 -9.27 -1.29 22.43
C ALA A 166 -9.59 -2.33 23.53
N THR A 167 -10.42 -3.35 23.24
CA THR A 167 -11.09 -4.18 24.26
C THR A 167 -10.79 -5.67 24.13
N GLY A 168 -9.99 -6.18 25.07
CA GLY A 168 -10.10 -7.56 25.60
C GLY A 168 -9.29 -8.63 24.86
N ASN A 169 -8.26 -9.14 25.54
CA ASN A 169 -7.20 -10.01 25.01
C ASN A 169 -7.57 -11.43 24.52
N ASP A 170 -8.83 -11.89 24.54
CA ASP A 170 -9.09 -13.33 24.37
C ASP A 170 -9.79 -13.76 23.06
N THR A 171 -10.55 -12.88 22.38
CA THR A 171 -11.26 -13.27 21.13
C THR A 171 -10.51 -12.94 19.85
N ALA A 172 -9.55 -12.00 19.89
CA ALA A 172 -8.82 -11.59 18.70
C ALA A 172 -7.97 -12.74 18.13
N ASP A 173 -7.38 -13.57 19.00
CA ASP A 173 -6.49 -14.67 18.60
C ASP A 173 -7.21 -15.76 17.78
N LEU A 174 -8.48 -16.03 18.08
CA LEU A 174 -9.30 -17.01 17.34
C LEU A 174 -9.55 -16.58 15.88
N TYR A 175 -9.77 -15.29 15.63
CA TYR A 175 -9.98 -14.79 14.26
C TYR A 175 -8.68 -14.61 13.48
N LEU A 176 -7.53 -14.55 14.16
CA LEU A 176 -6.23 -14.42 13.50
C LEU A 176 -5.87 -15.68 12.71
N GLU A 177 -6.09 -16.87 13.26
CA GLU A 177 -5.77 -18.12 12.57
C GLU A 177 -6.61 -18.29 11.29
N ASP A 178 -7.91 -18.03 11.37
CA ASP A 178 -8.82 -18.07 10.21
C ASP A 178 -8.41 -17.05 9.14
N ARG A 179 -7.98 -15.86 9.56
CA ARG A 179 -7.50 -14.81 8.66
C ARG A 179 -6.19 -15.23 7.98
N GLU A 180 -5.24 -15.80 8.71
CA GLU A 180 -4.00 -16.34 8.13
C GLU A 180 -4.29 -17.43 7.10
N GLN A 181 -5.22 -18.34 7.37
CA GLN A 181 -5.62 -19.37 6.39
C GLN A 181 -6.26 -18.76 5.15
N THR A 182 -7.11 -17.76 5.33
CA THR A 182 -7.76 -17.03 4.21
C THR A 182 -6.71 -16.32 3.35
N LEU A 183 -5.75 -15.63 3.98
CA LEU A 183 -4.67 -14.95 3.28
C LEU A 183 -3.74 -15.95 2.57
N LYS A 184 -3.44 -17.10 3.17
CA LYS A 184 -2.67 -18.16 2.49
C LYS A 184 -3.35 -18.63 1.20
N ARG A 185 -4.67 -18.86 1.24
CA ARG A 185 -5.43 -19.23 0.03
C ARG A 185 -5.42 -18.12 -1.01
N ALA A 186 -5.64 -16.87 -0.59
CA ALA A 186 -5.57 -15.72 -1.48
C ALA A 186 -4.18 -15.54 -2.10
N ALA A 187 -3.10 -15.79 -1.34
CA ALA A 187 -1.73 -15.74 -1.84
C ALA A 187 -1.45 -16.83 -2.89
N GLU A 188 -1.96 -18.04 -2.68
CA GLU A 188 -1.87 -19.12 -3.67
C GLU A 188 -2.64 -18.78 -4.96
N GLU A 189 -3.83 -18.19 -4.84
CA GLU A 189 -4.62 -17.74 -5.98
C GLU A 189 -3.93 -16.59 -6.74
N LYS A 190 -3.43 -15.58 -6.00
CA LYS A 190 -2.64 -14.48 -6.57
C LYS A 190 -1.45 -15.02 -7.35
N ARG A 191 -0.69 -15.94 -6.76
CA ARG A 191 0.46 -16.57 -7.42
C ARG A 191 0.06 -17.34 -8.68
N LYS A 192 -1.05 -18.09 -8.65
CA LYS A 192 -1.58 -18.79 -9.85
C LYS A 192 -1.91 -17.82 -10.98
N VAL A 193 -2.58 -16.71 -10.67
CA VAL A 193 -2.89 -15.66 -11.66
C VAL A 193 -1.61 -15.05 -12.23
N GLN A 194 -0.64 -14.70 -11.37
CA GLN A 194 0.66 -14.17 -11.82
C GLN A 194 1.43 -15.15 -12.71
N MET A 195 1.40 -16.46 -12.43
CA MET A 195 2.02 -17.49 -13.27
C MET A 195 1.37 -17.61 -14.66
N SER A 196 0.09 -17.26 -14.78
CA SER A 196 -0.64 -17.33 -16.06
C SER A 196 -0.42 -16.13 -16.99
N VAL A 197 0.21 -15.05 -16.51
CA VAL A 197 0.46 -13.84 -17.30
C VAL A 197 1.96 -13.73 -17.62
N PRO A 198 2.36 -13.92 -18.90
CA PRO A 198 3.76 -13.83 -19.29
C PRO A 198 4.37 -12.46 -18.94
N GLY A 199 5.53 -12.48 -18.28
CA GLY A 199 6.30 -11.27 -17.95
C GLY A 199 5.98 -10.63 -16.58
N ILE A 200 5.06 -11.18 -15.78
CA ILE A 200 4.79 -10.70 -14.42
C ILE A 200 5.77 -11.30 -13.39
N LEU A 201 6.15 -12.56 -13.54
CA LEU A 201 7.12 -13.21 -12.65
C LEU A 201 8.55 -13.01 -13.15
N ASN A 202 9.49 -12.83 -12.22
CA ASN A 202 10.90 -12.80 -12.55
C ASN A 202 11.30 -14.17 -13.15
N PRO A 203 12.07 -14.23 -14.25
CA PRO A 203 12.50 -15.51 -14.84
C PRO A 203 13.16 -16.49 -13.86
N HIS A 204 13.76 -15.99 -12.78
CA HIS A 204 14.35 -16.82 -11.72
C HIS A 204 13.33 -17.41 -10.71
N GLU A 205 12.06 -17.03 -10.79
CA GLU A 205 10.97 -17.48 -9.92
C GLU A 205 10.03 -18.49 -10.62
N ILE A 206 10.25 -18.74 -11.92
CA ILE A 206 9.51 -19.71 -12.71
C ILE A 206 10.11 -21.10 -12.42
N PRO A 207 9.34 -22.08 -11.93
CA PRO A 207 9.81 -23.46 -11.76
C PRO A 207 10.36 -24.02 -13.08
N GLU A 208 11.52 -24.69 -13.03
CA GLU A 208 12.21 -25.24 -14.22
C GLU A 208 11.31 -26.17 -15.06
N ASP A 209 10.32 -26.83 -14.45
CA ASP A 209 9.35 -27.72 -15.12
C ASP A 209 8.35 -27.01 -16.06
N MET A 210 8.41 -25.67 -16.18
CA MET A 210 7.57 -24.87 -17.09
C MET A 210 8.36 -24.19 -18.22
N GLN A 211 9.67 -24.47 -18.34
CA GLN A 211 10.51 -24.01 -19.45
C GLN A 211 10.53 -25.04 -20.59
N ASP A 212 9.40 -25.24 -21.27
CA ASP A 212 9.30 -26.01 -22.53
C ASP A 212 8.89 -25.10 -23.71
#